data_AF-A0A814E3L4-F1
#
_entry.id   AF-A0A814E3L4-F1
#
_cell.length_a   1.000
_cell.length_b   1.000
_cell.length_c   1.000
_cell.angle_alpha   90.00
_cell.angle_beta   90.00
_cell.angle_gamma   90.00
#
_symmetry.space_group_name_H-M   'P 1'
#
loop_
_entity.id
_entity.type
_entity.pdbx_description
1 polymer ?
#
loop_
_entity_poly.entity_id
_entity_poly.type
_entity_poly.pdbx_seq_one_letter_code
_entity_poly.pdbx_strand_id
1 'polypeptide(L)'
;MNDNNNQNEIAIQRFVEYIQITTVQPKPDYDGALIFLKNYAQELGLQYRVIQIDQDRPAAVLTWLSSSTDKSILLNSHIDVVPVFEEYWIVPPFSGEIRDGKIYGRGTQDMKW
;
A
#
# COMPACT_ATOMS: atom_id res chain seq x y z
N MET A 1 17.72 10.09 21.43
CA MET A 1 16.37 10.68 21.22
C MET A 1 16.03 10.87 19.73
N ASN A 2 16.59 10.09 18.78
CA ASN A 2 16.42 10.37 17.33
C ASN A 2 15.87 9.21 16.47
N ASP A 3 15.68 8.00 17.01
CA ASP A 3 15.34 6.85 16.15
C ASP A 3 13.83 6.76 15.83
N ASN A 4 12.96 7.07 16.79
CA ASN A 4 11.50 6.98 16.59
C ASN A 4 10.97 8.06 15.64
N ASN A 5 11.54 9.27 15.64
CA ASN A 5 11.11 10.33 14.73
C ASN A 5 11.46 9.96 13.28
N ASN A 6 12.63 9.39 13.05
CA ASN A 6 13.06 8.92 11.73
C ASN A 6 12.18 7.76 11.23
N GLN A 7 11.84 6.80 12.09
CA GLN A 7 10.93 5.71 11.72
C GLN A 7 9.52 6.20 11.33
N ASN A 8 8.99 7.20 12.06
CA ASN A 8 7.70 7.79 11.73
C ASN A 8 7.74 8.52 10.38
N GLU A 9 8.80 9.28 10.10
CA GLU A 9 9.00 9.95 8.82
C GLU A 9 9.06 8.95 7.66
N ILE A 10 9.79 7.84 7.83
CA ILE A 10 9.86 6.76 6.84
C ILE A 10 8.49 6.11 6.62
N ALA A 11 7.73 5.86 7.68
CA ALA A 11 6.39 5.25 7.57
C ALA A 11 5.41 6.18 6.84
N ILE A 12 5.42 7.47 7.17
CA ILE A 12 4.60 8.49 6.50
C ILE A 12 4.98 8.58 5.02
N GLN A 13 6.28 8.66 4.72
CA GLN A 13 6.78 8.77 3.34
C GLN A 13 6.38 7.54 2.50
N ARG A 14 6.54 6.32 3.03
CA ARG A 14 6.10 5.09 2.35
C ARG A 14 4.60 5.06 2.12
N PHE A 15 3.81 5.52 3.09
CA PHE A 15 2.37 5.59 2.92
C PHE A 15 1.99 6.58 1.83
N VAL A 16 2.61 7.76 1.78
CA VAL A 16 2.42 8.75 0.69
C VAL A 16 2.79 8.15 -0.67
N GLU A 17 3.93 7.46 -0.78
CA GLU A 17 4.34 6.76 -2.00
C GLU A 17 3.29 5.71 -2.43
N TYR A 18 2.72 4.96 -1.48
CA TYR A 18 1.71 3.97 -1.79
C TYR A 18 0.37 4.57 -2.24
N ILE A 19 0.01 5.74 -1.71
CA ILE A 19 -1.16 6.53 -2.16
C ILE A 19 -0.98 7.03 -3.59
N GLN A 20 0.24 7.35 -4.00
CA GLN A 20 0.55 7.84 -5.35
C GLN A 20 0.41 6.76 -6.44
N ILE A 21 0.35 5.49 -6.07
CA ILE A 21 0.08 4.40 -7.01
C ILE A 21 -1.42 4.35 -7.31
N THR A 22 -1.79 4.67 -8.55
CA THR A 22 -3.17 4.86 -8.99
C THR A 22 -3.90 3.52 -9.24
N THR A 23 -4.13 2.77 -8.17
CA THR A 23 -4.95 1.54 -8.16
C THR A 23 -6.45 1.81 -8.24
N VAL A 24 -6.86 2.86 -8.96
CA VAL A 24 -8.25 3.30 -9.06
C VAL A 24 -9.04 2.49 -10.09
N GLN A 25 -10.25 2.08 -9.74
CA GLN A 25 -11.19 1.42 -10.66
C GLN A 25 -11.60 2.35 -11.81
N PRO A 26 -11.92 1.82 -13.01
CA PRO A 26 -12.04 0.40 -13.37
C PRO A 26 -10.75 -0.24 -13.90
N LYS A 27 -9.65 0.50 -13.99
CA LYS A 27 -8.37 0.00 -14.52
C LYS A 27 -7.23 0.30 -13.53
N PRO A 28 -7.17 -0.41 -12.39
CA PRO A 28 -6.15 -0.20 -11.37
C PRO A 28 -4.73 -0.47 -11.90
N ASP A 29 -3.75 0.35 -11.49
CA ASP A 29 -2.33 0.04 -11.66
C ASP A 29 -1.87 -1.03 -10.67
N TYR A 30 -2.27 -2.29 -10.92
CA TYR A 30 -1.84 -3.41 -10.09
C TYR A 30 -0.34 -3.70 -10.23
N ASP A 31 0.26 -3.48 -11.40
CA ASP A 31 1.69 -3.73 -11.60
C ASP A 31 2.55 -2.80 -10.74
N GLY A 32 2.22 -1.50 -10.69
CA GLY A 32 2.88 -0.54 -9.81
C GLY A 32 2.78 -0.94 -8.34
N ALA A 33 1.59 -1.37 -7.90
CA ALA A 33 1.37 -1.81 -6.53
C ALA A 33 2.14 -3.10 -6.20
N LEU A 34 2.20 -4.07 -7.13
CA LEU A 34 2.97 -5.30 -6.96
C LEU A 34 4.47 -5.01 -6.87
N ILE A 35 5.00 -4.09 -7.68
CA ILE A 35 6.40 -3.65 -7.62
C ILE A 35 6.70 -3.02 -6.26
N PHE A 36 5.85 -2.12 -5.77
CA PHE A 36 6.00 -1.50 -4.46
C PHE A 36 6.04 -2.55 -3.34
N LEU A 37 5.07 -3.47 -3.31
CA LEU A 37 4.99 -4.52 -2.30
C LEU A 37 6.18 -5.50 -2.38
N LYS A 38 6.67 -5.79 -3.59
CA LYS A 38 7.86 -6.63 -3.79
C LYS A 38 9.11 -5.98 -3.21
N ASN A 39 9.34 -4.70 -3.51
CA ASN A 39 10.49 -3.97 -3.00
C ASN A 39 10.42 -3.88 -1.47
N TYR A 40 9.24 -3.59 -0.93
CA TYR A 40 9.02 -3.52 0.52
C TYR A 40 9.27 -4.88 1.20
N ALA A 41 8.81 -5.98 0.61
CA ALA A 41 9.10 -7.32 1.10
C ALA A 41 10.61 -7.61 1.13
N GLN A 42 11.34 -7.23 0.08
CA GLN A 42 12.79 -7.42 -0.02
C GLN A 42 13.55 -6.62 1.04
N GLU A 43 13.18 -5.37 1.27
CA GLU A 43 13.76 -4.52 2.33
C GLU A 43 13.57 -5.14 3.72
N LEU A 44 12.43 -5.76 3.97
CA LEU A 44 12.10 -6.42 5.23
C LEU A 44 12.65 -7.87 5.34
N GLY A 45 13.26 -8.41 4.29
CA GLY A 45 13.72 -9.81 4.25
C GLY A 45 12.58 -10.83 4.26
N LEU A 46 11.39 -10.44 3.79
CA LEU A 46 10.21 -11.31 3.69
C LEU A 46 10.20 -12.10 2.38
N GLN A 47 9.62 -13.29 2.42
CA GLN A 47 9.30 -14.00 1.18
C GLN A 47 8.17 -13.29 0.45
N TYR A 48 8.26 -13.20 -0.87
CA TYR A 48 7.26 -12.55 -1.72
C TYR A 48 6.85 -13.51 -2.84
N ARG A 49 5.54 -13.66 -3.04
CA ARG A 49 4.97 -14.36 -4.20
C ARG A 49 3.70 -13.66 -4.67
N VAL A 50 3.38 -13.84 -5.95
CA VAL A 50 2.12 -13.40 -6.54
C VAL A 50 1.31 -14.64 -6.90
N ILE A 51 0.04 -14.66 -6.51
CA ILE A 51 -0.94 -15.67 -6.88
C ILE A 51 -1.89 -15.02 -7.88
N GLN A 52 -1.96 -15.55 -9.10
CA GLN A 52 -2.91 -15.07 -10.10
C GLN A 52 -4.28 -15.72 -9.86
N ILE A 53 -5.30 -14.92 -9.55
CA ILE A 53 -6.67 -15.43 -9.30
C ILE A 53 -7.41 -15.61 -10.62
N ASP A 54 -7.31 -14.64 -11.53
CA ASP A 54 -7.73 -14.71 -12.94
C ASP A 54 -6.89 -13.74 -13.79
N GLN A 55 -7.26 -13.49 -15.04
CA GLN A 55 -6.45 -12.69 -15.97
C GLN A 55 -6.03 -11.31 -15.43
N ASP A 56 -6.88 -10.64 -14.66
CA ASP A 56 -6.67 -9.24 -14.25
C ASP A 56 -6.56 -9.05 -12.73
N ARG A 57 -6.68 -10.13 -11.94
CA ARG A 57 -6.67 -10.06 -10.47
C ARG A 57 -5.48 -10.82 -9.85
N PRO A 58 -4.35 -10.14 -9.61
CA PRO A 58 -3.25 -10.69 -8.84
C PRO A 58 -3.47 -10.53 -7.33
N ALA A 59 -2.93 -11.45 -6.54
CA ALA A 59 -2.83 -11.33 -5.09
C ALA A 59 -1.36 -11.47 -4.65
N ALA A 60 -0.82 -10.42 -4.02
CA ALA A 60 0.50 -10.47 -3.41
C ALA A 60 0.44 -11.14 -2.04
N VAL A 61 1.38 -12.06 -1.78
CA VAL A 61 1.54 -12.70 -0.47
C VAL A 61 2.96 -12.47 0.01
N LEU A 62 3.07 -11.72 1.10
CA LEU A 62 4.30 -11.52 1.85
C LEU A 62 4.29 -12.48 3.04
N THR A 63 5.42 -13.13 3.31
CA THR A 63 5.50 -14.15 4.37
C THR A 63 6.72 -13.92 5.24
N TRP A 64 6.47 -13.74 6.53
CA TRP A 64 7.49 -13.82 7.57
C TRP A 64 7.49 -15.24 8.16
N LEU A 65 8.55 -16.00 7.90
CA LEU A 65 8.66 -17.37 8.39
C LEU A 65 9.01 -17.41 9.87
N SER A 66 8.26 -18.20 10.62
CA SER A 66 8.56 -18.60 11.98
C SER A 66 9.36 -19.91 11.98
N SER A 67 10.03 -20.20 13.10
CA SER A 67 10.65 -21.52 13.35
C SER A 67 9.63 -22.63 13.63
N SER A 68 8.38 -22.30 13.96
CA SER A 68 7.26 -23.23 14.12
C SER A 68 6.27 -23.09 12.97
N THR A 69 5.75 -24.22 12.47
CA THR A 69 4.87 -24.28 11.29
C THR A 69 3.43 -24.69 11.61
N ASP A 70 3.02 -24.69 12.88
CA ASP A 70 1.73 -25.31 13.27
C ASP A 70 0.50 -24.44 12.92
N LYS A 71 0.66 -23.10 12.91
CA LYS A 71 -0.40 -22.14 12.58
C LYS A 71 0.18 -20.85 11.98
N SER A 72 -0.61 -20.17 11.16
CA SER A 72 -0.24 -18.87 10.56
C SER A 72 -1.25 -17.79 10.95
N ILE A 73 -0.78 -16.54 11.04
CA ILE A 73 -1.64 -15.36 11.15
C ILE A 73 -1.73 -14.74 9.75
N LEU A 74 -2.95 -14.43 9.32
CA LEU A 74 -3.20 -13.79 8.03
C LEU A 74 -3.63 -12.33 8.27
N LEU A 75 -2.84 -11.40 7.72
CA LEU A 75 -3.18 -9.97 7.68
C LEU A 75 -3.56 -9.65 6.24
N ASN A 76 -4.85 -9.48 5.99
CA ASN A 76 -5.37 -9.19 4.64
C ASN A 76 -5.68 -7.71 4.48
N SER A 77 -5.44 -7.21 3.28
CA SER A 77 -5.91 -5.91 2.80
C SER A 77 -6.30 -6.01 1.34
N HIS A 78 -7.02 -5.02 0.86
CA HIS A 78 -7.21 -4.79 -0.58
C HIS A 78 -6.34 -3.59 -1.01
N ILE A 79 -6.03 -3.52 -2.30
CA ILE A 79 -5.12 -2.51 -2.85
C ILE A 79 -5.82 -1.54 -3.80
N ASP A 80 -6.99 -1.92 -4.33
CA ASP A 80 -7.77 -1.09 -5.24
C ASP A 80 -8.55 -0.01 -4.50
N VAL A 81 -8.90 1.04 -5.22
CA VAL A 81 -9.65 2.16 -4.67
C VAL A 81 -10.77 2.57 -5.62
N VAL A 82 -11.85 3.10 -5.04
CA VAL A 82 -12.99 3.59 -5.83
C VAL A 82 -12.65 4.88 -6.59
N PRO A 83 -13.40 5.20 -7.68
CA PRO A 83 -13.23 6.43 -8.43
C PRO A 83 -13.38 7.70 -7.59
N VAL A 84 -13.03 8.82 -8.22
CA VAL A 84 -13.09 10.16 -7.64
C VAL A 84 -13.70 11.12 -8.66
N PHE A 85 -14.33 12.18 -8.14
CA PHE A 85 -14.73 13.36 -8.88
C PHE A 85 -13.74 14.46 -8.50
N GLU A 86 -12.70 14.65 -9.31
CA GLU A 86 -11.55 15.52 -8.99
C GLU A 86 -11.96 16.95 -8.66
N GLU A 87 -13.06 17.45 -9.25
CA GLU A 87 -13.60 18.79 -9.03
C GLU A 87 -14.02 19.07 -7.58
N TYR A 88 -14.30 18.03 -6.79
CA TYR A 88 -14.68 18.17 -5.39
C TYR A 88 -13.50 18.00 -4.43
N TRP A 89 -12.29 17.75 -4.95
CA TRP A 89 -11.11 17.62 -4.12
C TRP A 89 -10.41 18.97 -3.95
N ILE A 90 -9.92 19.20 -2.73
CA ILE A 90 -9.13 20.39 -2.39
C ILE A 90 -7.65 20.26 -2.77
N VAL A 91 -7.21 19.03 -3.09
CA VAL A 91 -5.86 18.64 -3.51
C VAL A 91 -5.97 17.47 -4.50
N PRO A 92 -5.00 17.22 -5.39
CA PRO A 92 -5.09 16.07 -6.29
C PRO A 92 -5.29 14.76 -5.52
N PRO A 93 -6.28 13.92 -5.88
CA PRO A 93 -6.71 12.77 -5.07
C PRO A 93 -5.65 11.69 -4.90
N PHE A 94 -4.62 11.66 -5.72
CA PHE A 94 -3.54 10.67 -5.65
C PHE A 94 -2.19 11.31 -5.33
N SER A 95 -2.15 12.55 -4.82
CA SER A 95 -0.87 13.20 -4.46
C SER A 95 -0.27 12.68 -3.15
N GLY A 96 -1.12 12.23 -2.22
CA GLY A 96 -0.70 11.97 -0.85
C GLY A 96 -0.30 13.26 -0.10
N GLU A 97 -0.86 14.41 -0.48
CA GLU A 97 -0.49 15.70 0.11
C GLU A 97 -0.69 15.72 1.63
N ILE A 98 0.35 16.16 2.34
CA ILE A 98 0.32 16.35 3.79
C ILE A 98 -0.02 17.81 4.08
N ARG A 99 -1.17 18.03 4.73
CA ARG A 99 -1.65 19.37 5.09
C ARG A 99 -2.31 19.35 6.46
N ASP A 100 -1.90 20.26 7.34
CA ASP A 100 -2.44 20.42 8.69
C ASP A 100 -2.46 19.12 9.51
N GLY A 101 -1.37 18.34 9.42
CA GLY A 101 -1.22 17.07 10.12
C GLY A 101 -2.08 15.91 9.57
N LYS A 102 -2.66 16.07 8.37
CA LYS A 102 -3.46 15.05 7.69
C LYS A 102 -2.87 14.71 6.34
N ILE A 103 -3.00 13.45 5.94
CA ILE A 103 -2.63 12.96 4.61
C ILE A 103 -3.90 12.88 3.77
N TYR A 104 -3.93 13.62 2.68
CA TYR A 104 -5.04 13.64 1.75
C TYR A 104 -4.75 12.73 0.56
N GLY A 105 -5.66 11.80 0.31
CA GLY A 105 -5.59 10.95 -0.87
C GLY A 105 -6.69 9.91 -0.88
N ARG A 106 -7.07 9.45 -2.07
CA ARG A 106 -7.97 8.31 -2.24
C ARG A 106 -7.24 7.05 -1.80
N GLY A 107 -7.83 6.34 -0.85
CA GLY A 107 -7.28 5.11 -0.27
C GLY A 107 -6.69 5.29 1.12
N THR A 108 -6.57 6.53 1.63
CA THR A 108 -5.95 6.80 2.92
C THR A 108 -6.72 6.23 4.12
N GLN A 109 -8.03 6.01 3.99
CA GLN A 109 -8.86 5.36 5.00
C GLN A 109 -9.31 3.95 4.59
N ASP A 110 -9.35 3.67 3.30
CA ASP A 110 -9.88 2.42 2.74
C ASP A 110 -9.01 1.92 1.57
N MET A 111 -8.06 1.03 1.80
CA MET A 111 -7.53 0.65 3.13
C MET A 111 -6.00 0.60 3.12
N LYS A 112 -5.36 1.52 2.38
CA LYS A 112 -3.91 1.52 2.16
C LYS A 112 -3.05 1.91 3.38
N TRP A 113 -3.68 2.30 4.49
CA TRP A 113 -3.02 2.81 5.69
C TRP A 113 -2.28 1.73 6.49
#